data_AF-A0A1V6MZ10-F1
#
_entry.id   AF-A0A1V6MZ10-F1
#
_cell.length_a   1.000
_cell.length_b   1.000
_cell.length_c   1.000
_cell.angle_alpha   90.00
_cell.angle_beta   90.00
_cell.angle_gamma   90.00
#
_symmetry.space_group_name_H-M   'P 1'
#
loop_
_entity.id
_entity.type
_entity.pdbx_description
1 polymer ?
#
loop_
_entity_poly.entity_id
_entity_poly.type
_entity_poly.pdbx_seq_one_letter_code
_entity_poly.pdbx_strand_id
1 'polypeptide(L)'
;MLYDTAPEDEQKVLVKGDRRDAAVYRVVRFLLLNRIPFAVEGGPQGQGRVILRIGERELQNPPLITLAEALHLTRYSGGTDYDVVVVGGGPAGLTAAINHAGLFGHKVLIVENEAPGGAAGTAVNVIDNHFGFPDGIVAGELAQRGLRQALNMKVEWLPACRAEAGVCRR
;
A
#
# COMPACT_ATOMS: atom_id res chain seq x y z
N MET A 1 13.23 16.69 -4.42
CA MET A 1 12.04 17.42 -3.94
C MET A 1 11.49 16.64 -2.76
N LEU A 2 11.67 17.15 -1.54
CA LEU A 2 11.07 16.54 -0.34
C LEU A 2 9.57 16.79 -0.45
N TYR A 3 8.81 15.70 -0.56
CA TYR A 3 7.35 15.59 -0.52
C TYR A 3 6.60 16.81 0.05
N ASP A 4 5.54 17.23 -0.65
CA ASP A 4 4.62 18.24 -0.12
C ASP A 4 3.79 17.66 1.02
N THR A 5 3.72 18.39 2.13
CA THR A 5 2.87 18.05 3.27
C THR A 5 1.43 18.47 2.99
N ALA A 6 0.47 17.66 3.42
CA ALA A 6 -0.94 18.00 3.31
C ALA A 6 -1.28 19.26 4.14
N PRO A 7 -2.24 20.09 3.68
CA PRO A 7 -2.83 21.16 4.49
C PRO A 7 -3.31 20.67 5.86
N GLU A 8 -3.22 21.51 6.91
CA GLU A 8 -3.51 21.11 8.30
C GLU A 8 -4.88 20.47 8.49
N ASP A 9 -5.89 20.96 7.78
CA ASP A 9 -7.27 20.48 7.80
C ASP A 9 -7.46 19.11 7.11
N GLU A 10 -6.51 18.70 6.27
CA GLU A 10 -6.55 17.42 5.55
C GLU A 10 -5.60 16.36 6.14
N GLN A 11 -4.73 16.73 7.08
CA GLN A 11 -3.72 15.84 7.65
C GLN A 11 -4.35 14.68 8.42
N LYS A 12 -4.21 13.45 7.87
CA LYS A 12 -4.60 12.23 8.57
C LYS A 12 -3.51 11.70 9.48
N VAL A 13 -2.25 11.94 9.13
CA VAL A 13 -1.08 11.44 9.85
C VAL A 13 -0.06 12.55 10.07
N LEU A 14 0.36 12.74 11.31
CA LEU A 14 1.50 13.57 11.63
C LEU A 14 2.72 12.70 11.91
N VAL A 15 3.80 12.92 11.17
CA VAL A 15 5.08 12.23 11.30
C VAL A 15 6.08 13.15 11.99
N LYS A 16 6.58 12.77 13.16
CA LYS A 16 7.66 13.48 13.85
C LYS A 16 8.96 12.70 13.71
N GLY A 17 10.00 13.35 13.20
CA GLY A 17 11.34 12.76 13.03
C GLY A 17 12.28 13.61 12.16
N ASP A 18 13.54 13.21 12.03
CA ASP A 18 14.49 13.85 11.08
C ASP A 18 14.13 13.42 9.65
N ARG A 19 13.95 14.37 8.73
CA ARG A 19 13.60 14.12 7.32
C ARG A 19 14.66 13.31 6.56
N ARG A 20 15.89 13.25 7.08
CA ARG A 20 16.99 12.46 6.51
C ARG A 20 17.06 11.04 7.08
N ASP A 21 16.26 10.75 8.10
CA ASP A 21 16.23 9.43 8.72
C ASP A 21 15.56 8.42 7.77
N ALA A 22 16.19 7.26 7.60
CA ALA A 22 15.68 6.18 6.75
C ALA A 22 14.31 5.67 7.24
N ALA A 23 14.05 5.67 8.55
CA ALA A 23 12.77 5.27 9.11
C ALA A 23 11.66 6.28 8.76
N VAL A 24 11.95 7.59 8.82
CA VAL A 24 11.01 8.64 8.38
C VAL A 24 10.74 8.49 6.89
N TYR A 25 11.78 8.34 6.07
CA TYR A 25 11.64 8.13 4.64
C TYR A 25 10.75 6.93 4.32
N ARG A 26 10.96 5.80 5.01
CA ARG A 26 10.15 4.58 4.83
C ARG A 26 8.66 4.82 5.12
N VAL A 27 8.34 5.50 6.21
CA VAL A 27 6.94 5.80 6.56
C VAL A 27 6.34 6.79 5.57
N VAL A 28 7.04 7.89 5.29
CA VAL A 28 6.57 8.90 4.35
C VAL A 28 6.32 8.30 2.97
N ARG A 29 7.22 7.45 2.48
CA ARG A 29 7.04 6.71 1.22
C ARG A 29 5.80 5.82 1.27
N PHE A 30 5.60 5.08 2.35
CA PHE A 30 4.40 4.26 2.53
C PHE A 30 3.10 5.08 2.48
N LEU A 31 3.06 6.23 3.17
CA LEU A 31 1.90 7.12 3.18
C LEU A 31 1.63 7.71 1.79
N LEU A 32 2.67 8.17 1.09
CA LEU A 32 2.57 8.69 -0.28
C LEU A 32 1.97 7.66 -1.25
N LEU A 33 2.52 6.44 -1.23
CA LEU A 33 2.08 5.40 -2.18
C LEU A 33 0.66 4.90 -1.89
N ASN A 34 0.23 4.97 -0.63
CA ASN A 34 -1.15 4.67 -0.24
C ASN A 34 -2.08 5.90 -0.30
N ARG A 35 -1.61 7.04 -0.82
CA ARG A 35 -2.35 8.31 -0.95
C ARG A 35 -2.99 8.76 0.36
N ILE A 36 -2.25 8.60 1.46
CA ILE A 36 -2.67 9.04 2.79
C ILE A 36 -2.12 10.45 3.03
N PRO A 37 -2.96 11.47 3.25
CA PRO A 37 -2.51 12.81 3.59
C PRO A 37 -1.71 12.82 4.90
N PHE A 38 -0.55 13.48 4.89
CA PHE A 38 0.34 13.55 6.05
C PHE A 38 1.10 14.87 6.15
N ALA A 39 1.63 15.15 7.33
CA ALA A 39 2.63 16.20 7.54
C ALA A 39 3.87 15.65 8.24
N VAL A 40 5.01 16.32 8.02
CA VAL A 40 6.28 15.98 8.66
C VAL A 40 6.82 17.16 9.44
N GLU A 41 6.82 17.01 10.76
CA GLU A 41 7.40 17.93 11.71
C GLU A 41 8.81 17.48 12.12
N GLY A 42 9.67 18.45 12.42
CA GLY A 42 11.00 18.16 12.97
C GLY A 42 10.88 17.42 14.30
N GLY A 43 11.56 16.28 14.41
CA GLY A 43 11.70 15.54 15.67
C GLY A 43 13.00 15.88 16.42
N PRO A 44 13.17 15.38 17.66
CA PRO A 44 14.45 15.46 18.36
C PRO A 44 15.55 14.85 17.49
N GLN A 45 16.63 15.60 17.25
CA GLN A 45 17.74 15.12 16.42
C GLN A 45 18.40 13.88 17.08
N GLY A 46 18.62 12.82 16.29
CA GLY A 46 19.60 11.78 16.61
C GLY A 46 19.14 10.54 17.39
N GLN A 47 17.89 10.06 17.27
CA GLN A 47 17.48 8.81 17.95
C GLN A 47 16.81 7.74 17.09
N GLY A 48 16.69 7.86 15.77
CA GLY A 48 16.03 6.82 14.95
C GLY A 48 14.55 6.61 15.30
N ARG A 49 13.95 7.58 16.01
CA ARG A 49 12.59 7.51 16.55
C ARG A 49 11.65 8.29 15.64
N VAL A 50 10.82 7.54 14.92
CA VAL A 50 9.67 8.08 14.21
C VAL A 50 8.46 7.99 15.12
N ILE A 51 7.77 9.10 15.35
CA ILE A 51 6.51 9.11 16.07
C ILE A 51 5.40 9.45 15.07
N LEU A 52 4.38 8.61 14.98
CA LEU A 52 3.22 8.81 14.13
C LEU A 52 2.02 9.11 14.99
N ARG A 53 1.36 10.23 14.72
CA ARG A 53 0.07 10.56 15.34
C ARG A 53 -1.03 10.40 14.31
N ILE A 54 -2.00 9.55 14.61
CA ILE A 54 -3.16 9.23 13.76
C ILE A 54 -4.41 9.47 14.62
N GLY A 55 -5.05 10.64 14.45
CA GLY A 55 -6.06 11.11 15.38
C GLY A 55 -5.50 11.24 16.81
N GLU A 56 -6.09 10.50 17.75
CA GLU A 56 -5.66 10.43 19.16
C GLU A 56 -4.59 9.36 19.42
N ARG A 57 -4.32 8.49 18.45
CA ARG A 57 -3.35 7.40 18.60
C ARG A 57 -1.94 7.89 18.30
N GLU A 58 -1.00 7.50 19.13
CA GLU A 58 0.43 7.68 18.90
C GLU A 58 1.11 6.32 18.73
N LEU A 59 1.91 6.18 17.67
CA LEU A 59 2.71 4.99 17.40
C LEU A 59 4.18 5.37 17.34
N GLN A 60 5.02 4.64 18.07
CA GLN A 60 6.46 4.86 18.11
C GLN A 60 7.18 3.78 17.32
N ASN A 61 7.91 4.20 16.29
CA ASN A 61 8.63 3.34 15.34
C ASN A 61 7.84 2.09 14.90
N PRO A 62 6.56 2.23 14.48
CA PRO A 62 5.75 1.08 14.16
C PRO A 62 6.29 0.35 12.92
N PRO A 63 6.18 -1.00 12.86
CA PRO A 63 6.34 -1.69 11.59
C PRO A 63 5.22 -1.25 10.63
N LEU A 64 5.48 -1.33 9.32
CA LEU A 64 4.52 -0.83 8.32
C LEU A 64 3.17 -1.53 8.37
N ILE A 65 3.11 -2.80 8.77
CA ILE A 65 1.84 -3.53 8.94
C ILE A 65 0.97 -2.91 10.03
N THR A 66 1.55 -2.55 11.18
CA THR A 66 0.82 -1.87 12.26
C THR A 66 0.31 -0.50 11.81
N LEU A 67 1.10 0.20 10.98
CA LEU A 67 0.64 1.45 10.37
C LEU A 67 -0.52 1.21 9.38
N ALA A 68 -0.45 0.17 8.54
CA ALA A 68 -1.49 -0.18 7.60
C ALA A 68 -2.82 -0.54 8.31
N GLU A 69 -2.74 -1.30 9.39
CA GLU A 69 -3.88 -1.63 10.25
C GLU A 69 -4.48 -0.40 10.91
N ALA A 70 -3.64 0.46 11.49
CA ALA A 70 -4.07 1.70 12.14
C ALA A 70 -4.74 2.68 11.16
N LEU A 71 -4.40 2.62 9.88
CA LEU A 71 -4.99 3.42 8.81
C LEU A 71 -6.15 2.72 8.09
N HIS A 72 -6.55 1.52 8.53
CA HIS A 72 -7.58 0.70 7.91
C HIS A 72 -7.31 0.39 6.43
N LEU A 73 -6.04 0.26 6.06
CA LEU A 73 -5.62 -0.14 4.72
C LEU A 73 -5.70 -1.65 4.51
N THR A 74 -5.65 -2.43 5.58
CA THR A 74 -5.76 -3.88 5.54
C THR A 74 -7.22 -4.31 5.38
N ARG A 75 -7.47 -5.23 4.44
CA ARG A 75 -8.77 -5.87 4.21
C ARG A 75 -8.62 -7.40 4.23
N TYR A 76 -7.98 -7.88 5.29
CA TYR A 76 -7.68 -9.29 5.54
C TYR A 76 -8.49 -9.77 6.74
N SER A 77 -9.12 -10.94 6.61
CA SER A 77 -10.00 -11.51 7.64
C SER A 77 -9.30 -12.49 8.58
N GLY A 78 -8.03 -12.84 8.33
CA GLY A 78 -7.30 -13.82 9.12
C GLY A 78 -7.57 -15.28 8.73
N GLY A 79 -8.34 -15.52 7.66
CA GLY A 79 -8.62 -16.87 7.18
C GLY A 79 -7.42 -17.53 6.49
N THR A 80 -7.44 -18.86 6.41
CA THR A 80 -6.42 -19.64 5.70
C THR A 80 -6.93 -20.27 4.40
N ASP A 81 -8.25 -20.31 4.23
CA ASP A 81 -8.90 -20.96 3.10
C ASP A 81 -9.04 -19.95 1.96
N TYR A 82 -8.11 -19.97 1.02
CA TYR A 82 -8.17 -19.22 -0.24
C TYR A 82 -7.99 -20.19 -1.41
N ASP A 83 -8.76 -20.00 -2.47
CA ASP A 83 -8.57 -20.75 -3.71
C ASP A 83 -7.32 -20.25 -4.45
N VAL A 84 -7.03 -18.94 -4.31
CA VAL A 84 -5.89 -18.28 -4.95
C VAL A 84 -5.27 -17.26 -4.00
N VAL A 85 -3.96 -17.36 -3.83
CA VAL A 85 -3.15 -16.31 -3.19
C VAL A 85 -2.26 -15.67 -4.25
N VAL A 86 -2.45 -14.36 -4.46
CA VAL A 86 -1.65 -13.55 -5.36
C VAL A 86 -0.59 -12.82 -4.55
N VAL A 87 0.68 -13.09 -4.83
CA VAL A 87 1.81 -12.38 -4.21
C VAL A 87 2.26 -11.27 -5.16
N GLY A 88 2.03 -10.03 -4.75
CA GLY A 88 2.31 -8.80 -5.50
C GLY A 88 1.04 -8.08 -5.94
N GLY A 89 0.88 -6.85 -5.49
CA GLY A 89 -0.22 -5.93 -5.81
C GLY A 89 0.02 -5.07 -7.05
N GLY A 90 0.92 -5.46 -7.95
CA GLY A 90 1.14 -4.78 -9.23
C GLY A 90 0.00 -5.01 -10.24
N PRO A 91 0.03 -4.36 -11.42
CA PRO A 91 -1.00 -4.52 -12.44
C PRO A 91 -1.30 -5.98 -12.80
N ALA A 92 -0.27 -6.82 -12.94
CA ALA A 92 -0.44 -8.25 -13.23
C ALA A 92 -1.18 -8.99 -12.09
N GLY A 93 -0.80 -8.74 -10.84
CA GLY A 93 -1.43 -9.40 -9.68
C GLY A 93 -2.86 -8.93 -9.43
N LEU A 94 -3.11 -7.62 -9.55
CA LEU A 94 -4.45 -7.05 -9.48
C LEU A 94 -5.36 -7.66 -10.56
N THR A 95 -4.89 -7.72 -11.80
CA THR A 95 -5.65 -8.34 -12.91
C THR A 95 -5.91 -9.82 -12.64
N ALA A 96 -4.92 -10.58 -12.16
CA ALA A 96 -5.10 -11.99 -11.80
C ALA A 96 -6.19 -12.15 -10.73
N ALA A 97 -6.13 -11.35 -9.67
CA ALA A 97 -7.09 -11.42 -8.57
C ALA A 97 -8.52 -11.07 -9.01
N ILE A 98 -8.67 -10.00 -9.81
CA ILE A 98 -9.96 -9.58 -10.38
C ILE A 98 -10.56 -10.69 -11.25
N ASN A 99 -9.76 -11.31 -12.12
CA ASN A 99 -10.25 -12.38 -12.98
C ASN A 99 -10.62 -13.62 -12.16
N HIS A 100 -9.83 -14.01 -11.15
CA HIS A 100 -10.14 -15.16 -10.32
C HIS A 100 -11.42 -14.97 -9.49
N ALA A 101 -11.57 -13.80 -8.86
CA ALA A 101 -12.78 -13.50 -8.09
C ALA A 101 -14.00 -13.33 -8.99
N GLY A 102 -13.87 -12.59 -10.09
CA GLY A 102 -15.01 -12.23 -10.96
C GLY A 102 -15.49 -13.34 -11.88
N LEU A 103 -14.58 -14.11 -12.49
CA LEU A 103 -14.94 -15.14 -13.48
C LEU A 103 -15.20 -16.51 -12.83
N PHE A 104 -14.46 -16.86 -11.77
CA PHE A 104 -14.54 -18.18 -11.15
C PHE A 104 -15.17 -18.16 -9.76
N GLY A 105 -15.47 -16.98 -9.20
CA GLY A 105 -16.04 -16.87 -7.85
C GLY A 105 -15.08 -17.29 -6.74
N HIS A 106 -13.78 -17.32 -7.02
CA HIS A 106 -12.76 -17.75 -6.07
C HIS A 106 -12.62 -16.78 -4.90
N LYS A 107 -12.33 -17.32 -3.71
CA LYS A 107 -11.85 -16.54 -2.57
C LYS A 107 -10.38 -16.24 -2.76
N VAL A 108 -10.07 -14.96 -3.01
CA VAL A 108 -8.72 -14.51 -3.37
C VAL A 108 -8.13 -13.62 -2.28
N LEU A 109 -6.86 -13.86 -1.96
CA LEU A 109 -6.03 -12.96 -1.16
C LEU A 109 -4.94 -12.35 -2.03
N ILE A 110 -4.73 -11.04 -1.93
CA ILE A 110 -3.53 -10.37 -2.45
C ILE A 110 -2.62 -9.99 -1.29
N VAL A 111 -1.36 -10.40 -1.36
CA VAL A 111 -0.30 -10.00 -0.43
C VAL A 111 0.63 -9.03 -1.14
N GLU A 112 0.84 -7.85 -0.56
CA GLU A 112 1.70 -6.80 -1.12
C GLU A 112 2.64 -6.23 -0.06
N ASN A 113 3.90 -6.00 -0.46
CA ASN A 113 4.95 -5.53 0.42
C ASN A 113 4.77 -4.07 0.84
N GLU A 114 4.17 -3.22 0.01
CA GLU A 114 4.00 -1.79 0.31
C GLU A 114 2.59 -1.31 -0.01
N ALA A 115 2.33 -0.97 -1.26
CA ALA A 115 1.15 -0.26 -1.71
C ALA A 115 0.69 -0.80 -3.07
N PRO A 116 -0.56 -0.51 -3.48
CA PRO A 116 -1.06 -0.94 -4.77
C PRO A 116 -0.17 -0.47 -5.93
N GLY A 117 0.08 -1.37 -6.87
CA GLY A 117 0.88 -1.12 -8.07
C GLY A 117 2.33 -1.59 -7.97
N GLY A 118 2.84 -1.94 -6.79
CA GLY A 118 4.25 -2.33 -6.63
C GLY A 118 5.19 -1.25 -7.21
N ALA A 119 6.18 -1.66 -8.02
CA ALA A 119 7.05 -0.71 -8.72
C ALA A 119 6.26 0.26 -9.64
N ALA A 120 5.20 -0.21 -10.31
CA ALA A 120 4.37 0.62 -11.16
C ALA A 120 3.55 1.66 -10.37
N GLY A 121 3.25 1.40 -9.09
CA GLY A 121 2.58 2.36 -8.20
C GLY A 121 3.40 3.61 -7.91
N THR A 122 4.73 3.53 -8.07
CA THR A 122 5.65 4.66 -7.93
C THR A 122 5.90 5.42 -9.24
N ALA A 123 5.48 4.85 -10.38
CA ALA A 123 5.74 5.44 -11.69
C ALA A 123 4.71 6.53 -12.02
N VAL A 124 5.22 7.70 -12.39
CA VAL A 124 4.43 8.80 -12.96
C VAL A 124 4.16 8.61 -14.46
N ASN A 125 4.70 7.54 -15.03
CA ASN A 125 4.68 7.28 -16.46
C ASN A 125 3.30 6.78 -16.90
N VAL A 126 2.94 7.11 -18.14
CA VAL A 126 1.80 6.53 -18.83
C VAL A 126 2.18 5.13 -19.32
N ILE A 127 1.31 4.15 -19.07
CA ILE A 127 1.36 2.81 -19.65
C ILE A 127 0.48 2.87 -20.90
N ASP A 128 1.10 2.81 -22.08
CA ASP A 128 0.45 2.84 -23.39
C ASP A 128 0.06 1.44 -23.90
N ASN A 129 0.55 0.39 -23.26
CA ASN A 129 0.34 -1.00 -23.66
C ASN A 129 -0.58 -1.80 -22.71
N HIS A 130 -1.44 -1.13 -21.94
CA HIS A 130 -2.41 -1.82 -21.07
C HIS A 130 -3.76 -2.03 -21.78
N PHE A 131 -4.21 -3.28 -21.83
CA PHE A 131 -5.50 -3.64 -22.44
C PHE A 131 -6.66 -2.84 -21.82
N GLY A 132 -7.56 -2.34 -22.66
CA GLY A 132 -8.70 -1.52 -22.24
C GLY A 132 -8.42 -0.02 -22.12
N PHE A 133 -7.17 0.43 -22.33
CA PHE A 133 -6.77 1.84 -22.31
C PHE A 133 -6.06 2.23 -23.61
N PRO A 134 -6.80 2.49 -24.70
CA PRO A 134 -6.21 2.78 -26.02
C PRO A 134 -5.36 4.06 -26.05
N ASP A 135 -5.68 5.04 -25.19
CA ASP A 135 -4.93 6.29 -25.04
C ASP A 135 -3.88 6.22 -23.91
N GLY A 136 -3.66 5.03 -23.35
CA GLY A 136 -2.82 4.78 -22.18
C GLY A 136 -3.45 5.23 -20.85
N ILE A 137 -2.79 4.87 -19.76
CA ILE A 137 -3.18 5.23 -18.38
C ILE A 137 -1.96 5.43 -17.49
N VAL A 138 -2.01 6.39 -16.58
CA VAL A 138 -0.95 6.59 -15.58
C VAL A 138 -0.83 5.35 -14.70
N ALA A 139 0.39 4.82 -14.54
CA ALA A 139 0.65 3.56 -13.86
C ALA A 139 0.08 3.50 -12.42
N GLY A 140 0.32 4.54 -11.63
CA GLY A 140 -0.23 4.66 -10.28
C GLY A 140 -1.76 4.77 -10.25
N GLU A 141 -2.38 5.34 -11.30
CA GLU A 141 -3.83 5.39 -11.40
C GLU A 141 -4.43 4.02 -11.74
N LEU A 142 -3.82 3.30 -12.69
CA LEU A 142 -4.21 1.93 -13.04
C LEU A 142 -4.23 1.04 -11.80
N ALA A 143 -3.16 1.08 -10.99
CA ALA A 143 -3.05 0.31 -9.76
C ALA A 143 -4.16 0.63 -8.75
N GLN A 144 -4.48 1.91 -8.56
CA GLN A 144 -5.51 2.36 -7.62
C GLN A 144 -6.93 1.98 -8.09
N ARG A 145 -7.20 2.11 -9.40
CA ARG A 145 -8.46 1.65 -10.00
C ARG A 145 -8.59 0.12 -9.87
N GLY A 146 -7.52 -0.61 -10.15
CA GLY A 146 -7.46 -2.07 -10.01
C GLY A 146 -7.72 -2.55 -8.58
N LEU A 147 -7.05 -1.96 -7.58
CA LEU A 147 -7.32 -2.32 -6.17
C LEU A 147 -8.79 -2.06 -5.82
N ARG A 148 -9.34 -0.89 -6.19
CA ARG A 148 -10.75 -0.57 -5.91
C ARG A 148 -11.68 -1.62 -6.51
N GLN A 149 -11.42 -2.07 -7.74
CA GLN A 149 -12.20 -3.12 -8.37
C GLN A 149 -12.09 -4.45 -7.63
N ALA A 150 -10.87 -4.87 -7.26
CA ALA A 150 -10.64 -6.09 -6.48
C ALA A 150 -11.40 -6.06 -5.13
N LEU A 151 -11.31 -4.94 -4.40
CA LEU A 151 -12.01 -4.77 -3.12
C LEU A 151 -13.55 -4.82 -3.26
N ASN A 152 -14.09 -4.23 -4.34
CA ASN A 152 -15.53 -4.32 -4.64
C ASN A 152 -15.98 -5.78 -4.90
N MET A 153 -15.07 -6.61 -5.40
CA MET A 153 -15.27 -8.05 -5.60
C MET A 153 -14.98 -8.88 -4.34
N LYS A 154 -14.78 -8.23 -3.18
CA LYS A 154 -14.46 -8.88 -1.90
C LYS A 154 -13.13 -9.65 -1.90
N VAL A 155 -12.22 -9.34 -2.83
CA VAL A 155 -10.84 -9.81 -2.76
C VAL A 155 -10.21 -9.25 -1.49
N GLU A 156 -9.58 -10.11 -0.71
CA GLU A 156 -8.86 -9.70 0.49
C GLU A 156 -7.52 -9.08 0.14
N TRP A 157 -7.12 -8.07 0.92
CA TRP A 157 -5.94 -7.26 0.66
C TRP A 157 -5.08 -7.14 1.91
N LEU A 158 -3.84 -7.61 1.82
CA LEU A 158 -2.84 -7.58 2.88
C LEU A 158 -1.62 -6.76 2.42
N PRO A 159 -1.62 -5.43 2.63
CA PRO A 159 -0.48 -4.57 2.32
C PRO A 159 0.60 -4.67 3.41
N ALA A 160 1.74 -4.00 3.19
CA ALA A 160 2.85 -3.95 4.14
C ALA A 160 3.38 -5.32 4.61
N CYS A 161 3.18 -6.36 3.79
CA CYS A 161 3.52 -7.73 4.10
C CYS A 161 4.35 -8.34 2.98
N ARG A 162 5.54 -8.82 3.33
CA ARG A 162 6.41 -9.51 2.39
C ARG A 162 6.18 -11.01 2.49
N ALA A 163 5.86 -11.65 1.37
CA ALA A 163 5.93 -13.11 1.29
C ALA A 163 7.40 -13.55 1.32
N GLU A 164 7.71 -14.50 2.20
CA GLU A 164 9.03 -15.12 2.26
C GLU A 164 9.01 -16.47 1.53
N ALA A 165 10.14 -16.83 0.92
CA ALA A 165 10.26 -18.10 0.21
C ALA A 165 10.19 -19.26 1.20
N GLY A 166 9.13 -20.06 1.11
CA GLY A 166 9.04 -21.37 1.77
C GLY A 166 9.54 -22.49 0.88
N VAL A 167 9.75 -23.67 1.46
CA VAL A 167 10.00 -24.89 0.68
C VAL A 167 8.66 -25.40 0.13
N CYS A 168 8.43 -25.21 -1.16
CA CYS A 168 7.32 -25.87 -1.86
C CYS A 168 7.72 -27.33 -2.12
N ARG A 169 7.12 -28.28 -1.39
CA ARG A 169 7.27 -29.71 -1.66
C ARG A 169 6.04 -30.19 -2.42
N ARG A 170 6.26 -30.91 -3.51
CA ARG A 170 5.21 -31.63 -4.24
C ARG A 170 4.84 -32.91 -3.52
#